data_AF-A0A2D7WBJ3-F1
#
_entry.id   AF-A0A2D7WBJ3-F1
#
_cell.length_a   1.000
_cell.length_b   1.000
_cell.length_c   1.000
_cell.angle_alpha   90.00
_cell.angle_beta   90.00
_cell.angle_gamma   90.00
#
_symmetry.space_group_name_H-M   'P 1'
#
loop_
_entity.id
_entity.type
_entity.pdbx_description
1 polymer ?
#
loop_
_entity_poly.entity_id
_entity_poly.type
_entity_poly.pdbx_seq_one_letter_code
_entity_poly.pdbx_strand_id
1 'polypeptide(L)'
;MFVIGVDPGQAGGIAVVKAYGQLGKIVKAFRMPVLHVRKKKMIDACAILQELEDVKIDIAIIEQVHAMPRQGVSSSFQFGRSYGAVEAVIQQVAERVEYVTPATWKKAMGLTTDKQASLDMAKLKFGRKDIWNVKANDGIAEAALLCLYLIDKFKNID
;
A
#
# COMPACT_ATOMS: atom_id res chain seq x y z
N MET A 1 -4.47 -14.88 9.11
CA MET A 1 -4.08 -13.47 9.20
C MET A 1 -4.35 -12.78 7.87
N PHE A 2 -5.12 -11.70 7.88
CA PHE A 2 -5.31 -10.76 6.78
C PHE A 2 -4.44 -9.53 7.02
N VAL A 3 -3.59 -9.24 6.04
CA VAL A 3 -2.63 -8.15 6.07
C VAL A 3 -3.01 -7.14 5.02
N ILE A 4 -3.19 -5.87 5.40
CA ILE A 4 -3.33 -4.78 4.45
C ILE A 4 -1.98 -4.09 4.24
N GLY A 5 -1.61 -3.86 2.99
CA GLY A 5 -0.42 -3.11 2.60
C GLY A 5 -0.86 -1.85 1.88
N VAL A 6 -0.17 -0.74 2.18
CA VAL A 6 -0.60 0.59 1.78
C VAL A 6 0.59 1.40 1.24
N ASP A 7 0.53 1.75 -0.03
CA ASP A 7 1.25 2.88 -0.60
C ASP A 7 0.31 4.11 -0.49
N PRO A 8 0.59 5.07 0.42
CA PRO A 8 -0.32 6.14 0.77
C PRO A 8 -0.30 7.32 -0.25
N GLY A 9 0.48 7.22 -1.32
CA GLY A 9 0.48 8.21 -2.39
C GLY A 9 -0.88 8.31 -3.10
N GLN A 10 -1.19 9.47 -3.67
CA GLN A 10 -2.42 9.65 -4.49
C GLN A 10 -2.45 8.77 -5.74
N ALA A 11 -1.27 8.32 -6.22
CA ALA A 11 -1.12 7.35 -7.30
C ALA A 11 -0.72 5.96 -6.76
N GLY A 12 -0.73 5.78 -5.44
CA GLY A 12 -0.43 4.54 -4.76
C GLY A 12 -1.57 3.55 -4.85
N GLY A 13 -1.53 2.55 -3.98
CA GLY A 13 -2.50 1.47 -3.97
C GLY A 13 -2.66 0.83 -2.61
N ILE A 14 -3.69 0.02 -2.52
CA ILE A 14 -4.02 -0.78 -1.34
C ILE A 14 -4.15 -2.23 -1.80
N ALA A 15 -3.59 -3.14 -1.01
CA ALA A 15 -3.74 -4.56 -1.21
C ALA A 15 -4.07 -5.25 0.11
N VAL A 16 -4.98 -6.22 0.06
CA VAL A 16 -5.29 -7.11 1.18
C VAL A 16 -4.84 -8.51 0.83
N VAL A 17 -3.97 -9.07 1.64
CA VAL A 17 -3.37 -10.39 1.44
C VAL A 17 -3.75 -11.29 2.62
N LYS A 18 -4.32 -12.45 2.31
CA LYS A 18 -4.49 -13.53 3.28
C LYS A 18 -3.20 -14.35 3.34
N ALA A 19 -2.59 -14.41 4.51
CA ALA A 19 -1.36 -15.17 4.73
C ALA A 19 -1.66 -16.68 4.86
N TYR A 20 -0.83 -17.49 4.20
CA TYR A 20 -0.82 -18.95 4.21
C TYR A 20 0.63 -19.43 4.38
N GLY A 21 1.11 -19.48 5.62
CA GLY A 21 2.54 -19.70 5.85
C GLY A 21 3.37 -18.61 5.16
N GLN A 22 4.36 -18.98 4.33
CA GLN A 22 5.21 -18.04 3.58
C GLN A 22 4.54 -17.49 2.31
N LEU A 23 3.36 -17.98 1.97
CA LEU A 23 2.63 -17.56 0.78
C LEU A 23 1.54 -16.56 1.15
N GLY A 24 1.27 -15.64 0.25
CA GLY A 24 0.16 -14.70 0.35
C GLY A 24 -0.80 -14.88 -0.82
N LYS A 25 -2.11 -14.92 -0.54
CA LYS A 25 -3.13 -14.80 -1.58
C LYS A 25 -3.74 -13.41 -1.51
N ILE A 26 -3.67 -12.67 -2.62
CA ILE A 26 -4.40 -11.40 -2.76
C ILE A 26 -5.90 -11.68 -2.70
N VAL A 27 -6.56 -10.97 -1.80
CA VAL A 27 -8.01 -10.98 -1.58
C VAL A 27 -8.63 -9.77 -2.26
N LYS A 28 -8.05 -8.59 -2.03
CA LYS A 28 -8.43 -7.32 -2.66
C LYS A 28 -7.19 -6.55 -3.07
N ALA A 29 -7.30 -5.78 -4.14
CA ALA A 29 -6.20 -4.96 -4.65
C ALA A 29 -6.78 -3.86 -5.54
N PHE A 30 -6.60 -2.60 -5.14
CA PHE A 30 -7.18 -1.46 -5.83
C PHE A 30 -6.29 -0.22 -5.74
N ARG A 31 -6.38 0.65 -6.75
CA ARG A 31 -5.67 1.93 -6.74
C ARG A 31 -6.27 2.82 -5.68
N MET A 32 -5.47 3.74 -5.15
CA MET A 32 -5.95 4.73 -4.20
C MET A 32 -7.20 5.47 -4.72
N PRO A 33 -8.36 5.36 -4.06
CA PRO A 33 -9.57 6.07 -4.45
C PRO A 33 -9.38 7.59 -4.28
N VAL A 34 -9.72 8.36 -5.32
CA VAL A 34 -9.49 9.80 -5.37
C VAL A 34 -10.70 10.55 -5.91
N LEU A 35 -11.17 11.54 -5.14
CA LEU A 35 -12.15 12.54 -5.54
C LEU A 35 -11.47 13.73 -6.22
N HIS A 36 -12.19 14.36 -7.14
CA HIS A 36 -11.82 15.65 -7.71
C HIS A 36 -12.72 16.73 -7.13
N VAL A 37 -12.23 17.43 -6.11
CA VAL A 37 -12.94 18.54 -5.47
C VAL A 37 -12.36 19.85 -5.97
N ARG A 38 -13.13 20.57 -6.78
CA ARG A 38 -12.66 21.73 -7.56
C ARG A 38 -11.45 21.32 -8.43
N LYS A 39 -10.30 21.99 -8.28
CA LYS A 39 -9.05 21.72 -9.03
C LYS A 39 -8.07 20.85 -8.24
N LYS A 40 -8.49 20.20 -7.16
CA LYS A 40 -7.62 19.42 -6.28
C LYS A 40 -8.11 17.98 -6.17
N LYS A 41 -7.16 17.06 -6.18
CA LYS A 41 -7.38 15.65 -5.88
C LYS A 41 -7.44 15.46 -4.37
N MET A 42 -8.35 14.64 -3.88
CA MET A 42 -8.48 14.30 -2.46
C MET A 42 -8.71 12.81 -2.32
N ILE A 43 -8.16 12.20 -1.28
CA ILE A 43 -8.41 10.79 -0.99
C ILE A 43 -9.90 10.59 -0.69
N ASP A 44 -10.49 9.59 -1.32
CA ASP A 44 -11.85 9.15 -1.01
C ASP A 44 -11.80 8.13 0.14
N ALA A 45 -11.74 8.64 1.37
CA ALA A 45 -11.71 7.82 2.57
C ALA A 45 -12.92 6.89 2.70
N CYS A 46 -14.10 7.33 2.23
CA CYS A 46 -15.32 6.54 2.27
C CYS A 46 -15.24 5.35 1.31
N ALA A 47 -14.75 5.56 0.09
CA ALA A 47 -14.54 4.48 -0.86
C ALA A 47 -13.52 3.45 -0.34
N ILE A 48 -12.44 3.88 0.33
CA ILE A 48 -11.50 2.94 0.96
C ILE A 48 -12.21 2.09 2.03
N LEU A 49 -13.03 2.69 2.89
CA LEU A 49 -13.79 1.94 3.90
C LEU A 49 -14.75 0.92 3.27
N GLN A 50 -15.49 1.32 2.23
CA GLN A 50 -16.41 0.45 1.52
C GLN A 50 -15.69 -0.73 0.86
N GLU A 51 -14.53 -0.51 0.26
CA GLU A 51 -13.72 -1.59 -0.33
C GLU A 51 -13.24 -2.61 0.72
N LEU A 52 -13.17 -2.22 2.00
CA LEU A 52 -12.63 -3.04 3.08
C LEU A 52 -13.71 -3.58 4.05
N GLU A 53 -14.97 -3.22 3.88
CA GLU A 53 -16.04 -3.50 4.86
C GLU A 53 -16.31 -4.99 5.11
N ASP A 54 -16.02 -5.83 4.13
CA ASP A 54 -16.23 -7.28 4.12
C ASP A 54 -15.00 -8.09 4.57
N VAL A 55 -13.92 -7.43 4.99
CA VAL A 55 -12.70 -8.09 5.45
C VAL A 55 -12.29 -7.61 6.84
N LYS A 56 -12.18 -8.56 7.77
CA LYS A 56 -11.55 -8.29 9.07
C LYS A 56 -10.03 -8.23 8.90
N ILE A 57 -9.44 -7.04 9.09
CA ILE A 57 -8.00 -6.79 8.93
C ILE A 57 -7.28 -6.95 10.27
N ASP A 58 -6.37 -7.91 10.36
CA ASP A 58 -5.62 -8.17 11.59
C ASP A 58 -4.45 -7.18 11.76
N ILE A 59 -3.80 -6.80 10.65
CA ILE A 59 -2.66 -5.87 10.69
C ILE A 59 -2.50 -5.11 9.38
N ALA A 60 -2.11 -3.85 9.49
CA ALA A 60 -1.71 -2.99 8.40
C ALA A 60 -0.21 -2.72 8.40
N ILE A 61 0.34 -2.57 7.20
CA ILE A 61 1.65 -1.98 6.98
C ILE A 61 1.52 -0.80 6.01
N ILE A 62 1.95 0.37 6.47
CA ILE A 62 1.89 1.62 5.72
C ILE A 62 3.31 2.06 5.37
N GLU A 63 3.55 2.38 4.10
CA GLU A 63 4.83 2.98 3.72
C GLU A 63 5.00 4.36 4.37
N GLN A 64 6.05 4.51 5.17
CA GLN A 64 6.38 5.73 5.88
C GLN A 64 7.12 6.70 4.96
N VAL A 65 6.35 7.61 4.37
CA VAL A 65 6.83 8.65 3.46
C VAL A 65 6.82 10.03 4.12
N HIS A 66 7.68 10.93 3.64
CA HIS A 66 7.80 12.28 4.19
C HIS A 66 7.84 13.33 3.06
N ALA A 67 7.52 14.58 3.40
CA ALA A 67 7.68 15.69 2.47
C ALA A 67 9.17 15.86 2.13
N MET A 68 9.49 15.99 0.85
CA MET A 68 10.88 16.14 0.41
C MET A 68 11.37 17.58 0.63
N PRO A 69 12.67 17.77 0.95
CA PRO A 69 13.27 19.09 0.95
C PRO A 69 13.04 19.81 -0.39
N ARG A 70 12.75 21.12 -0.35
CA ARG A 70 12.48 21.97 -1.52
C ARG A 70 11.16 21.67 -2.27
N GLN A 71 10.29 20.83 -1.73
CA GLN A 71 8.95 20.64 -2.26
C GLN A 71 8.09 21.89 -1.99
N GLY A 72 7.28 22.32 -2.97
CA GLY A 72 6.45 23.51 -2.83
C GLY A 72 5.41 23.37 -1.71
N VAL A 73 5.25 24.41 -0.89
CA VAL A 73 4.40 24.38 0.33
C VAL A 73 2.97 23.87 0.10
N SER A 74 2.35 24.25 -1.03
CA SER A 74 1.00 23.77 -1.38
C SER A 74 0.97 22.27 -1.67
N SER A 75 2.00 21.75 -2.34
CA SER A 75 2.13 20.32 -2.65
C SER A 75 2.44 19.51 -1.40
N SER A 76 3.27 20.02 -0.51
CA SER A 76 3.59 19.38 0.78
C SER A 76 2.35 19.30 1.68
N PHE A 77 1.56 20.38 1.77
CA PHE A 77 0.29 20.36 2.50
C PHE A 77 -0.72 19.38 1.90
N GLN A 78 -0.85 19.36 0.57
CA GLN A 78 -1.73 18.43 -0.12
C GLN A 78 -1.29 16.97 0.09
N PHE A 79 0.01 16.70 0.08
CA PHE A 79 0.57 15.40 0.39
C PHE A 79 0.25 14.98 1.83
N GLY A 80 0.53 15.84 2.82
CA GLY A 80 0.21 15.57 4.23
C GLY A 80 -1.28 15.32 4.46
N ARG A 81 -2.17 16.09 3.81
CA ARG A 81 -3.62 15.84 3.83
C ARG A 81 -3.97 14.45 3.29
N SER A 82 -3.34 14.04 2.19
CA SER A 82 -3.62 12.74 1.55
C SER A 82 -3.14 11.60 2.44
N TYR A 83 -1.90 11.68 2.91
CA TYR A 83 -1.29 10.71 3.81
C TYR A 83 -2.09 10.55 5.10
N GLY A 84 -2.44 11.66 5.77
CA GLY A 84 -3.23 11.61 7.01
C GLY A 84 -4.65 11.06 6.83
N ALA A 85 -5.28 11.27 5.67
CA ALA A 85 -6.59 10.68 5.37
C ALA A 85 -6.50 9.15 5.23
N VAL A 86 -5.44 8.66 4.57
CA VAL A 86 -5.17 7.22 4.45
C VAL A 86 -4.85 6.62 5.81
N GLU A 87 -3.96 7.23 6.60
CA GLU A 87 -3.64 6.75 7.95
C GLU A 87 -4.87 6.63 8.83
N ALA A 88 -5.73 7.65 8.86
CA ALA A 88 -6.93 7.65 9.68
C ALA A 88 -7.88 6.50 9.32
N VAL A 89 -8.11 6.25 8.03
CA VAL A 89 -8.97 5.15 7.57
C VAL A 89 -8.34 3.80 7.87
N ILE A 90 -7.04 3.63 7.65
CA ILE A 90 -6.37 2.35 7.88
C ILE A 90 -6.31 2.02 9.37
N GLN A 91 -6.06 3.01 10.24
CA GLN A 91 -6.13 2.85 11.70
C GLN A 91 -7.55 2.53 12.19
N GLN A 92 -8.58 2.91 11.45
CA GLN A 92 -9.96 2.56 11.80
C GLN A 92 -10.31 1.10 11.48
N VAL A 93 -9.73 0.51 10.43
CA VAL A 93 -10.10 -0.84 9.96
C VAL A 93 -9.16 -1.95 10.42
N ALA A 94 -7.90 -1.64 10.73
CA ALA A 94 -6.91 -2.63 11.14
C ALA A 94 -6.74 -2.68 12.65
N GLU A 95 -6.63 -3.89 13.23
CA GLU A 95 -6.40 -4.05 14.67
C GLU A 95 -5.00 -3.54 15.11
N ARG A 96 -4.02 -3.59 14.19
CA ARG A 96 -2.64 -3.13 14.41
C ARG A 96 -2.11 -2.43 13.17
N VAL A 97 -1.22 -1.46 13.35
CA VAL A 97 -0.58 -0.72 12.25
C VAL A 97 0.92 -0.66 12.47
N GLU A 98 1.67 -1.05 11.44
CA GLU A 98 3.12 -0.92 11.34
C GLU A 98 3.48 0.10 10.27
N TYR A 99 4.57 0.83 10.49
CA TYR A 99 5.12 1.76 9.52
C TYR A 99 6.49 1.27 9.05
N VAL A 100 6.77 1.39 7.75
CA VAL A 100 8.07 1.00 7.20
C VAL A 100 8.56 1.99 6.16
N THR A 101 9.83 2.37 6.22
CA THR A 101 10.41 3.27 5.21
C THR A 101 10.59 2.55 3.86
N PRO A 102 10.48 3.26 2.72
CA PRO A 102 10.76 2.70 1.40
C PRO A 102 12.12 2.00 1.32
N ALA A 103 13.16 2.60 1.93
CA ALA A 103 14.51 2.06 1.91
C ALA A 103 14.60 0.68 2.60
N THR A 104 13.87 0.47 3.69
CA THR A 104 13.91 -0.77 4.46
C THR A 104 13.24 -1.92 3.71
N TRP A 105 11.98 -1.75 3.30
CA TRP A 105 11.22 -2.86 2.71
C TRP A 105 11.66 -3.15 1.27
N LYS A 106 11.98 -2.12 0.46
CA LYS A 106 12.46 -2.33 -0.92
C LYS A 106 13.79 -3.08 -0.92
N LYS A 107 14.73 -2.72 -0.03
CA LYS A 107 15.98 -3.46 0.13
C LYS A 107 15.75 -4.92 0.49
N ALA A 108 14.86 -5.20 1.46
CA ALA A 108 14.55 -6.56 1.87
C ALA A 108 13.91 -7.39 0.73
N MET A 109 13.13 -6.74 -0.14
CA MET A 109 12.47 -7.36 -1.29
C MET A 109 13.33 -7.38 -2.56
N GLY A 110 14.57 -6.87 -2.52
CA GLY A 110 15.46 -6.80 -3.68
C GLY A 110 14.99 -5.81 -4.76
N LEU A 111 14.23 -4.78 -4.37
CA LEU A 111 13.67 -3.77 -5.26
C LEU A 111 14.51 -2.49 -5.28
N THR A 112 14.47 -1.81 -6.41
CA THR A 112 15.03 -0.46 -6.61
C THR A 112 13.92 0.59 -6.63
N THR A 113 14.22 1.81 -7.05
CA THR A 113 13.21 2.87 -7.28
C THR A 113 12.43 2.69 -8.59
N ASP A 114 12.73 1.65 -9.38
CA ASP A 114 12.03 1.37 -10.63
C ASP A 114 10.63 0.79 -10.37
N LYS A 115 9.61 1.49 -10.88
CA LYS A 115 8.20 1.09 -10.81
C LYS A 115 7.93 -0.24 -11.53
N GLN A 116 8.65 -0.52 -12.61
CA GLN A 116 8.47 -1.75 -13.38
C GLN A 116 8.95 -2.98 -12.58
N ALA A 117 10.01 -2.80 -11.78
CA ALA A 117 10.52 -3.86 -10.91
C ALA A 117 9.49 -4.34 -9.89
N SER A 118 8.69 -3.42 -9.32
CA SER A 118 7.60 -3.77 -8.40
C SER A 118 6.52 -4.63 -9.08
N LEU A 119 6.12 -4.27 -10.30
CA LEU A 119 5.14 -5.06 -11.08
C LEU A 119 5.64 -6.46 -11.38
N ASP A 120 6.90 -6.59 -11.82
CA ASP A 120 7.48 -7.88 -12.17
C ASP A 120 7.73 -8.76 -10.94
N MET A 121 8.14 -8.17 -9.82
CA MET A 121 8.22 -8.88 -8.55
C MET A 121 6.85 -9.37 -8.08
N ALA A 122 5.79 -8.56 -8.24
CA ALA A 122 4.43 -8.99 -7.92
C ALA A 122 3.98 -10.18 -8.79
N LYS A 123 4.34 -10.22 -10.09
CA LYS A 123 4.10 -11.40 -10.94
C LYS A 123 4.79 -12.65 -10.42
N LEU A 124 6.03 -12.53 -9.93
CA LEU A 124 6.78 -13.66 -9.39
C LEU A 124 6.19 -14.16 -8.07
N LYS A 125 5.76 -13.24 -7.19
CA LYS A 125 5.29 -13.58 -5.84
C LYS A 125 3.82 -13.98 -5.76
N PHE A 126 2.96 -13.39 -6.60
CA PHE A 126 1.51 -13.59 -6.57
C PHE A 126 0.94 -14.26 -7.83
N GLY A 127 1.82 -14.71 -8.73
CA GLY A 127 1.48 -15.27 -10.02
C GLY A 127 1.23 -14.22 -11.10
N ARG A 128 1.31 -14.65 -12.36
CA ARG A 128 1.12 -13.82 -13.55
C ARG A 128 -0.37 -13.52 -13.75
N LYS A 129 -0.85 -12.42 -13.15
CA LYS A 129 -2.21 -11.89 -13.29
C LYS A 129 -2.21 -10.63 -14.14
N ASP A 130 -3.30 -10.37 -14.85
CA ASP A 130 -3.43 -9.22 -15.76
C ASP A 130 -3.31 -7.87 -15.05
N ILE A 131 -3.64 -7.80 -13.77
CA ILE A 131 -3.48 -6.59 -12.95
C ILE A 131 -2.03 -6.07 -12.94
N TRP A 132 -1.03 -6.94 -13.15
CA TRP A 132 0.39 -6.56 -13.21
C TRP A 132 0.87 -6.09 -14.59
N ASN A 133 0.04 -6.23 -15.63
CA ASN A 133 0.39 -5.81 -16.99
C ASN A 133 0.05 -4.32 -17.21
N VAL A 134 -0.70 -3.71 -16.29
CA VAL A 134 -1.07 -2.30 -16.33
C VAL A 134 -0.02 -1.48 -15.59
N LYS A 135 0.75 -0.66 -16.32
CA LYS A 135 1.85 0.15 -15.75
C LYS A 135 1.42 1.05 -14.58
N ALA A 136 0.21 1.58 -14.62
CA ALA A 136 -0.33 2.43 -13.56
C ALA A 136 -0.82 1.66 -12.32
N ASN A 137 -0.57 0.35 -12.23
CA ASN A 137 -0.81 -0.47 -11.04
C ASN A 137 0.46 -0.71 -10.21
N ASP A 138 1.52 0.07 -10.44
CA ASP A 138 2.75 -0.02 -9.65
C ASP A 138 2.49 0.18 -8.16
N GLY A 139 1.64 1.15 -7.77
CA GLY A 139 1.26 1.35 -6.37
C GLY A 139 0.50 0.16 -5.74
N ILE A 140 -0.31 -0.56 -6.54
CA ILE A 140 -0.96 -1.80 -6.08
C ILE A 140 0.06 -2.91 -5.87
N ALA A 141 1.04 -3.01 -6.77
CA ALA A 141 2.12 -3.99 -6.65
C ALA A 141 2.98 -3.71 -5.42
N GLU A 142 3.35 -2.45 -5.17
CA GLU A 142 4.10 -2.06 -3.95
C GLU A 142 3.29 -2.37 -2.68
N ALA A 143 2.00 -2.04 -2.66
CA ALA A 143 1.10 -2.40 -1.57
C ALA A 143 1.06 -3.92 -1.30
N ALA A 144 0.95 -4.74 -2.34
CA ALA A 144 0.94 -6.19 -2.17
C ALA A 144 2.29 -6.73 -1.66
N LEU A 145 3.41 -6.17 -2.13
CA LEU A 145 4.75 -6.55 -1.71
C LEU A 145 5.05 -6.13 -0.26
N LEU A 146 4.51 -5.00 0.20
CA LEU A 146 4.52 -4.61 1.61
C LEU A 146 3.87 -5.67 2.50
N CYS A 147 2.72 -6.24 2.10
CA CYS A 147 2.09 -7.33 2.85
C CYS A 147 3.03 -8.53 3.00
N LEU A 148 3.71 -8.94 1.92
CA LEU A 148 4.65 -10.08 1.97
C LEU A 148 5.86 -9.77 2.85
N TYR A 149 6.43 -8.58 2.74
CA TYR A 149 7.50 -8.14 3.62
C TYR A 149 7.10 -8.25 5.09
N LEU A 150 5.89 -7.83 5.46
CA LEU A 150 5.39 -7.95 6.82
C LEU A 150 5.18 -9.41 7.25
N ILE A 151 4.60 -10.24 6.38
CA ILE A 151 4.40 -11.68 6.63
C ILE A 151 5.74 -12.38 6.88
N ASP A 152 6.76 -12.06 6.09
CA ASP A 152 8.12 -12.61 6.26
C ASP A 152 8.77 -12.10 7.56
N LYS A 153 8.56 -10.84 7.93
CA LYS A 153 9.06 -10.26 9.20
C LYS A 153 8.53 -11.02 10.42
N PHE A 154 7.22 -11.30 10.49
CA PHE A 154 6.64 -11.98 11.66
C PHE A 154 7.13 -13.41 11.85
N LYS A 155 7.50 -14.09 10.77
CA LYS A 155 8.02 -15.47 10.85
C LYS A 155 9.43 -15.57 11.43
N ASN A 156 10.24 -14.52 11.30
CA ASN A 156 11.61 -14.53 11.82
C ASN A 156 11.68 -14.21 13.33
N ILE A 157 10.52 -14.07 13.99
CA ILE A 157 10.39 -13.78 15.43
C ILE A 157 9.96 -15.04 16.20
N ASP A 158 9.42 -16.06 15.51
CA ASP A 158 9.11 -17.39 16.05
C ASP A 158 10.27 -18.39 15.77
#